data_AF-A0A7X4A2H1-F1
#
_entry.id   AF-A0A7X4A2H1-F1
#
_cell.length_a   1.000
_cell.length_b   1.000
_cell.length_c   1.000
_cell.angle_alpha   90.00
_cell.angle_beta   90.00
_cell.angle_gamma   90.00
#
_symmetry.space_group_name_H-M   'P 1'
#
loop_
_entity.id
_entity.type
_entity.pdbx_description
1 polymer ?
#
loop_
_entity_poly.entity_id
_entity_poly.type
_entity_poly.pdbx_seq_one_letter_code
_entity_poly.pdbx_strand_id
1 'polypeptide(L)'
;AKSYIEAIAQSKSKMTWTRLVAALGIPGVRLGKAKALVREFDSLTSLEMATTEALEKVKGISRSDAAAIQTFLGEESNRRLLKMVQQAGLPIGPDSRDVLANNPLPEGTEGTMPLFQPDCDEEYRETLQKFVIMCATDIKGMGKTVARKLVNQELVKNPMDLYRLKAEQLAQLRTRIKLGAKAASKIVDSLNNSKHALLERLVFGLGIRHVGDRTAELLSHRFCTLDAIIAAPVEELEQVEEVGPRIAESIRAYFGSDANRGMIERLRAKGLDFGKARPREPSLIPVTEGTKDRADMNKSFIALDVETANEDLASICSIGIATFKEGRMTDEWHSLVDPEDQFSAINKRIHGIDESMVIGHPTYATLSDELNRRLDDSVVVSHGAFDRAAISKAAARWSASPPKCRWLNSQTVTRRAWPQFARRGYGLKSVSEHIGYEFKHHDALEDAKAAGQVVLAAMEESGLDISDWLTALRKRPHARAYASATGAARGGSIRRQGNLDGPLYGEVVVFTGALGIARADAADLAASAGCEVGTSVTRRTTLLVVGDTDLRKLAGRTKSSKHRKAEQLALAGQPIKIIGESDFRAIIETGTTDSVA
;
A
#
# COMPACT_ATOMS: atom_id res chain seq x y z
N ALA A 1 5.82 -29.92 -27.97
CA ALA A 1 7.03 -29.10 -28.11
C ALA A 1 7.15 -28.50 -29.52
N LYS A 2 7.24 -29.31 -30.58
CA LYS A 2 7.38 -28.85 -31.98
C LYS A 2 6.35 -27.77 -32.41
N SER A 3 5.05 -28.05 -32.29
CA SER A 3 3.99 -27.09 -32.64
C SER A 3 3.98 -25.81 -31.78
N TYR A 4 4.51 -25.90 -30.55
CA TYR A 4 4.63 -24.75 -29.65
C TYR A 4 5.80 -23.84 -30.05
N ILE A 5 6.92 -24.43 -30.47
CA ILE A 5 8.09 -23.72 -30.99
C ILE A 5 7.77 -23.09 -32.35
N GLU A 6 7.08 -23.80 -33.24
CA GLU A 6 6.61 -23.27 -34.53
C GLU A 6 5.66 -22.08 -34.35
N ALA A 7 4.70 -22.17 -33.41
CA ALA A 7 3.81 -21.07 -33.07
C ALA A 7 4.55 -19.85 -32.49
N ILE A 8 5.66 -20.06 -31.77
CA ILE A 8 6.45 -18.99 -31.18
C ILE A 8 7.34 -18.31 -32.22
N ALA A 9 7.98 -19.09 -33.10
CA ALA A 9 8.76 -18.57 -34.22
C ALA A 9 7.91 -17.66 -35.12
N GLN A 10 6.64 -18.02 -35.34
CA GLN A 10 5.68 -17.21 -36.10
C GLN A 10 5.20 -15.96 -35.34
N SER A 11 5.24 -15.96 -34.00
CA SER A 11 4.66 -14.89 -33.17
C SER A 11 5.51 -13.63 -33.02
N LYS A 12 6.79 -13.64 -33.45
CA LYS A 12 7.82 -12.59 -33.18
C LYS A 12 7.79 -12.05 -31.74
N SER A 13 7.35 -12.87 -30.77
CA SER A 13 7.30 -12.49 -29.36
C SER A 13 8.68 -12.67 -28.72
N LYS A 14 9.00 -11.86 -27.70
CA LYS A 14 10.26 -11.86 -26.93
C LYS A 14 10.48 -13.20 -26.19
N MET A 15 10.82 -14.26 -26.92
CA MET A 15 11.39 -15.49 -26.37
C MET A 15 12.79 -15.17 -25.87
N THR A 16 13.16 -15.66 -24.69
CA THR A 16 14.50 -15.47 -24.11
C THR A 16 15.19 -16.83 -24.00
N TRP A 17 16.52 -16.88 -23.91
CA TRP A 17 17.28 -18.13 -23.83
C TRP A 17 16.84 -18.98 -22.63
N THR A 18 16.60 -18.34 -21.47
CA THR A 18 16.02 -19.01 -20.30
C THR A 18 14.67 -19.68 -20.60
N ARG A 19 13.79 -18.99 -21.32
CA ARG A 19 12.45 -19.51 -21.65
C ARG A 19 12.51 -20.57 -22.73
N LEU A 20 13.48 -20.48 -23.64
CA LEU A 20 13.73 -21.48 -24.67
C LEU A 20 14.16 -22.81 -24.02
N VAL A 21 15.16 -22.79 -23.14
CA VAL A 21 15.63 -23.99 -22.42
C VAL A 21 14.51 -24.63 -21.59
N ALA A 22 13.68 -23.82 -20.92
CA ALA A 22 12.52 -24.34 -20.19
C ALA A 22 11.43 -24.92 -21.11
N ALA A 23 11.29 -24.41 -22.34
CA ALA A 23 10.29 -24.84 -23.31
C ALA A 23 10.69 -26.08 -24.12
N LEU A 24 11.98 -26.48 -24.10
CA LEU A 24 12.44 -27.74 -24.68
C LEU A 24 11.77 -28.96 -24.03
N GLY A 25 11.30 -28.82 -22.78
CA GLY A 25 10.59 -29.88 -22.08
C GLY A 25 11.50 -30.99 -21.56
N ILE A 26 12.78 -30.67 -21.31
CA ILE A 26 13.74 -31.60 -20.72
C ILE A 26 13.19 -32.09 -19.37
N PRO A 27 13.07 -33.41 -19.16
CA PRO A 27 12.55 -33.96 -17.90
C PRO A 27 13.31 -33.39 -16.69
N GLY A 28 12.57 -32.90 -15.69
CA GLY A 28 13.14 -32.33 -14.47
C GLY A 28 13.62 -30.87 -14.58
N VAL A 29 13.77 -30.31 -15.78
CA VAL A 29 14.27 -28.93 -16.01
C VAL A 29 13.11 -27.96 -16.20
N ARG A 30 12.67 -27.32 -15.10
CA ARG A 30 11.71 -26.21 -15.11
C ARG A 30 12.43 -24.86 -15.11
N LEU A 31 11.69 -23.75 -15.21
CA LEU A 31 12.22 -22.39 -15.32
C LEU A 31 13.37 -22.04 -14.33
N GLY A 32 13.30 -22.53 -13.08
CA GLY A 32 14.36 -22.31 -12.09
C GLY A 32 15.69 -22.98 -12.44
N LYS A 33 15.65 -24.24 -12.91
CA LYS A 33 16.85 -24.98 -13.36
C LYS A 33 17.32 -24.50 -14.73
N ALA A 34 16.40 -24.12 -15.62
CA ALA A 34 16.74 -23.49 -16.89
C ALA A 34 17.57 -22.21 -16.70
N LYS A 35 17.21 -21.36 -15.72
CA LYS A 35 18.02 -20.18 -15.34
C LYS A 35 19.42 -20.53 -14.87
N ALA A 36 19.58 -21.65 -14.15
CA ALA A 36 20.89 -22.09 -13.68
C ALA A 36 21.75 -22.60 -14.84
N LEU A 37 21.16 -23.38 -15.75
CA LEU A 37 21.84 -23.87 -16.96
C LEU A 37 22.25 -22.71 -17.87
N VAL A 38 21.37 -21.74 -18.09
CA VAL A 38 21.63 -20.57 -18.95
C VAL A 38 22.74 -19.64 -18.42
N ARG A 39 23.07 -19.71 -17.12
CA ARG A 39 24.21 -18.98 -16.56
C ARG A 39 25.55 -19.62 -16.86
N GLU A 40 25.58 -20.95 -16.99
CA GLU A 40 26.80 -21.73 -17.21
C GLU A 40 26.98 -22.06 -18.71
N PHE A 41 25.89 -22.12 -19.47
CA PHE A 41 25.87 -22.39 -20.90
C PHE A 41 25.23 -21.22 -21.65
N ASP A 42 26.08 -20.48 -22.34
CA ASP A 42 25.75 -19.26 -23.08
C ASP A 42 24.93 -19.51 -24.36
N SER A 43 24.88 -20.75 -24.85
CA SER A 43 24.23 -21.10 -26.10
C SER A 43 23.69 -22.53 -26.07
N LEU A 44 22.81 -22.83 -27.02
CA LEU A 44 22.30 -24.18 -27.21
C LEU A 44 23.40 -25.16 -27.61
N THR A 45 24.39 -24.69 -28.37
CA THR A 45 25.54 -25.49 -28.78
C THR A 45 26.42 -25.84 -27.59
N SER A 46 26.70 -24.88 -26.69
CA SER A 46 27.50 -25.17 -25.48
C SER A 46 26.77 -26.09 -24.52
N LEU A 47 25.44 -26.00 -24.43
CA LEU A 47 24.62 -26.93 -23.67
C LEU A 47 24.58 -28.34 -24.29
N GLU A 48 24.55 -28.45 -25.63
CA GLU A 48 24.57 -29.74 -26.35
C GLU A 48 25.91 -30.47 -26.18
N MET A 49 27.02 -29.73 -26.11
CA MET A 49 28.36 -30.29 -25.90
C MET A 49 28.72 -30.54 -24.43
N ALA A 50 27.82 -30.21 -23.49
CA ALA A 50 28.08 -30.34 -22.05
C ALA A 50 28.24 -31.80 -21.63
N THR A 51 29.32 -32.10 -20.90
CA THR A 51 29.51 -33.41 -20.25
C THR A 51 28.62 -33.53 -19.01
N THR A 52 28.31 -34.76 -18.59
CA THR A 52 27.53 -35.02 -17.37
C THR A 52 28.18 -34.35 -16.15
N GLU A 53 29.51 -34.38 -16.06
CA GLU A 53 30.31 -33.73 -15.01
C GLU A 53 30.18 -32.21 -15.02
N ALA A 54 30.09 -31.58 -16.20
CA ALA A 54 29.88 -30.13 -16.31
C ALA A 54 28.46 -29.74 -15.87
N LEU A 55 27.46 -30.56 -16.21
CA LEU A 55 26.06 -30.33 -15.80
C LEU A 55 25.87 -30.50 -14.28
N GLU A 56 26.55 -31.46 -13.64
CA GLU A 56 26.49 -31.66 -12.19
C GLU A 56 27.08 -30.50 -11.38
N LYS A 57 28.00 -29.72 -11.96
CA LYS A 57 28.57 -28.53 -11.31
C LYS A 57 27.59 -27.35 -11.27
N VAL A 58 26.54 -27.37 -12.08
CA VAL A 58 25.54 -26.30 -12.12
C VAL A 58 24.70 -26.33 -10.84
N LYS A 59 24.67 -25.22 -10.11
CA LYS A 59 23.94 -25.11 -8.84
C LYS A 59 22.45 -25.46 -9.00
N GLY A 60 22.02 -26.55 -8.38
CA GLY A 60 20.63 -27.01 -8.38
C GLY A 60 20.29 -28.06 -9.45
N ILE A 61 21.29 -28.55 -10.19
CA ILE A 61 21.18 -29.72 -11.07
C ILE A 61 21.68 -30.96 -10.30
N SER A 62 20.83 -31.96 -10.14
CA SER A 62 21.21 -33.25 -9.55
C SER A 62 21.83 -34.20 -10.58
N ARG A 63 22.48 -35.28 -10.12
CA ARG A 63 22.99 -36.34 -11.03
C ARG A 63 21.91 -36.91 -11.95
N SER A 64 20.70 -37.11 -11.42
CA SER A 64 19.55 -37.56 -12.22
C SER A 64 19.10 -36.52 -13.24
N ASP A 65 19.20 -35.22 -12.92
CA ASP A 65 18.89 -34.16 -13.88
C ASP A 65 19.94 -34.09 -14.99
N ALA A 66 21.23 -34.21 -14.65
CA ALA A 66 22.34 -34.20 -15.62
C ALA A 66 22.20 -35.37 -16.62
N ALA A 67 21.90 -36.58 -16.13
CA ALA A 67 21.64 -37.75 -16.98
C ALA A 67 20.40 -37.55 -17.88
N ALA A 68 19.32 -36.95 -17.36
CA ALA A 68 18.11 -36.66 -18.13
C ALA A 68 18.37 -35.61 -19.23
N ILE A 69 19.16 -34.57 -18.92
CA ILE A 69 19.57 -33.54 -19.88
C ILE A 69 20.41 -34.17 -21.00
N GLN A 70 21.42 -34.97 -20.66
CA GLN A 70 22.30 -35.61 -21.64
C GLN A 70 21.53 -36.60 -22.53
N THR A 71 20.63 -37.39 -21.94
CA THR A 71 19.77 -38.32 -22.69
C THR A 71 18.89 -37.55 -23.67
N PHE A 72 18.24 -36.48 -23.21
CA PHE A 72 17.38 -35.65 -24.05
C PHE A 72 18.13 -35.01 -25.23
N LEU A 73 19.34 -34.50 -25.00
CA LEU A 73 20.20 -33.89 -26.03
C LEU A 73 20.84 -34.93 -26.97
N GLY A 74 20.97 -36.18 -26.50
CA GLY A 74 21.48 -37.31 -27.27
C GLY A 74 20.49 -37.89 -28.29
N GLU A 75 19.18 -37.75 -28.05
CA GLU A 75 18.14 -38.27 -28.95
C GLU A 75 18.09 -37.56 -30.30
N GLU A 76 18.12 -38.32 -31.39
CA GLU A 76 18.15 -37.80 -32.76
C GLU A 76 16.92 -36.95 -33.11
N SER A 77 15.75 -37.33 -32.58
CA SER A 77 14.49 -36.59 -32.71
C SER A 77 14.56 -35.19 -32.09
N ASN A 78 15.22 -35.07 -30.94
CA ASN A 78 15.40 -33.79 -30.24
C ASN A 78 16.48 -32.94 -30.91
N ARG A 79 17.58 -33.54 -31.39
CA ARG A 79 18.58 -32.81 -32.20
C ARG A 79 17.98 -32.18 -33.46
N ARG A 80 17.02 -32.83 -34.11
CA ARG A 80 16.28 -32.23 -35.24
C ARG A 80 15.47 -31.01 -34.80
N LEU A 81 14.83 -31.06 -33.63
CA LEU A 81 14.11 -29.93 -33.05
C LEU A 81 15.04 -28.77 -32.68
N LEU A 82 16.24 -29.05 -32.15
CA LEU A 82 17.27 -28.05 -31.86
C LEU A 82 17.79 -27.36 -33.12
N LYS A 83 18.02 -28.12 -34.21
CA LYS A 83 18.41 -27.55 -35.52
C LYS A 83 17.32 -26.65 -36.10
N MET A 84 16.04 -27.00 -35.96
CA MET A 84 14.93 -26.14 -36.38
C MET A 84 14.88 -24.83 -35.59
N VAL A 85 15.15 -24.88 -34.28
CA VAL A 85 15.23 -23.69 -33.42
C VAL A 85 16.38 -22.78 -33.86
N GLN A 86 17.54 -23.36 -34.22
CA GLN A 86 18.69 -22.62 -34.75
C GLN A 86 18.38 -21.94 -36.09
N GLN A 87 17.72 -22.64 -37.01
CA GLN A 87 17.34 -22.10 -38.31
C GLN A 87 16.26 -21.02 -38.24
N ALA A 88 15.41 -21.02 -37.21
CA ALA A 88 14.34 -20.05 -37.01
C ALA A 88 14.81 -18.68 -36.48
N GLY A 89 16.11 -18.50 -36.19
CA GLY A 89 16.66 -17.22 -35.72
C GLY A 89 16.17 -16.80 -34.33
N LEU A 90 15.71 -17.76 -33.51
CA LEU A 90 15.36 -17.51 -32.10
C LEU A 90 16.63 -17.20 -31.29
N PRO A 91 16.57 -16.41 -30.20
CA PRO A 91 17.76 -16.06 -29.45
C PRO A 91 18.44 -17.29 -28.84
N ILE A 92 19.70 -17.54 -29.23
CA ILE A 92 20.55 -18.68 -28.84
C ILE A 92 21.75 -18.21 -27.99
N GLY A 93 21.55 -17.10 -27.27
CA GLY A 93 22.59 -16.42 -26.49
C GLY A 93 22.03 -15.98 -25.13
N PRO A 94 22.87 -15.57 -24.16
CA PRO A 94 22.42 -15.11 -22.85
C PRO A 94 21.28 -14.10 -22.97
N ASP A 95 20.29 -14.19 -22.07
CA ASP A 95 19.17 -13.25 -22.02
C ASP A 95 19.75 -11.83 -22.12
N SER A 96 19.29 -11.02 -23.08
CA SER A 96 19.87 -9.75 -23.54
C SER A 96 19.88 -8.62 -22.51
N ARG A 97 20.54 -8.89 -21.38
CA ARG A 97 20.88 -8.03 -20.25
C ARG A 97 22.30 -8.31 -19.74
N ASP A 98 22.91 -9.45 -20.05
CA ASP A 98 24.25 -9.81 -19.53
C ASP A 98 25.43 -9.48 -20.49
N VAL A 99 25.17 -8.99 -21.71
CA VAL A 99 26.24 -8.57 -22.66
C VAL A 99 26.80 -7.17 -22.36
N LEU A 100 26.23 -6.43 -21.41
CA LEU A 100 26.70 -5.08 -21.05
C LEU A 100 27.84 -5.05 -20.02
N ALA A 101 28.35 -6.21 -19.56
CA ALA A 101 29.31 -6.23 -18.46
C ALA A 101 30.79 -6.14 -18.90
N ASN A 102 31.17 -6.52 -20.12
CA ASN A 102 32.60 -6.79 -20.43
C ASN A 102 33.15 -6.18 -21.73
N ASN A 103 32.57 -5.11 -22.25
CA ASN A 103 33.27 -4.27 -23.22
C ASN A 103 32.95 -2.80 -22.92
N PRO A 104 33.94 -1.91 -22.71
CA PRO A 104 33.66 -0.51 -22.49
C PRO A 104 33.21 0.09 -23.82
N LEU A 105 31.92 0.42 -23.93
CA LEU A 105 31.41 1.23 -25.03
C LEU A 105 31.58 2.73 -24.71
N PRO A 106 31.71 3.57 -25.74
CA PRO A 106 32.27 4.91 -25.65
C PRO A 106 31.37 5.84 -24.84
N GLU A 107 31.98 6.81 -24.16
CA GLU A 107 31.25 7.86 -23.46
C GLU A 107 30.27 8.59 -24.39
N GLY A 108 29.01 8.62 -23.98
CA GLY A 108 27.93 9.36 -24.64
C GLY A 108 26.86 8.45 -25.24
N THR A 109 25.64 8.55 -24.70
CA THR A 109 24.37 7.96 -25.17
C THR A 109 24.03 6.52 -24.75
N GLU A 110 23.63 6.33 -23.49
CA GLU A 110 22.63 5.30 -23.15
C GLU A 110 21.63 5.81 -22.09
N GLY A 111 20.35 5.75 -22.46
CA GLY A 111 19.25 6.29 -21.66
C GLY A 111 18.73 7.62 -22.19
N THR A 112 18.13 7.62 -23.36
CA THR A 112 17.01 8.51 -23.74
C THR A 112 16.08 7.64 -24.58
N MET A 113 14.77 7.85 -24.47
CA MET A 113 13.86 7.34 -25.50
C MET A 113 14.28 8.04 -26.80
N PRO A 114 14.73 7.34 -27.86
CA PRO A 114 15.14 8.02 -29.08
C PRO A 114 13.91 8.53 -29.85
N LEU A 115 13.94 9.83 -30.12
CA LEU A 115 13.46 10.54 -31.32
C LEU A 115 12.01 10.28 -31.78
N PHE A 116 11.10 11.20 -31.44
CA PHE A 116 9.77 11.35 -32.06
C PHE A 116 9.83 12.32 -33.25
N GLN A 117 9.66 11.82 -34.46
CA GLN A 117 9.08 12.58 -35.58
C GLN A 117 7.81 11.84 -36.01
N PRO A 118 6.60 12.29 -35.61
CA PRO A 118 5.38 11.61 -36.05
C PRO A 118 5.00 12.07 -37.45
N ASP A 119 5.51 11.35 -38.44
CA ASP A 119 5.00 11.39 -39.82
C ASP A 119 3.98 10.27 -40.09
N CYS A 120 3.63 9.45 -39.08
CA CYS A 120 2.85 8.22 -39.23
C CYS A 120 1.76 8.02 -38.14
N ASP A 121 0.54 7.68 -38.56
CA ASP A 121 -0.62 7.39 -37.71
C ASP A 121 -0.43 6.18 -36.77
N GLU A 122 0.44 5.21 -37.13
CA GLU A 122 0.62 3.97 -36.37
C GLU A 122 1.40 4.20 -35.06
N GLU A 123 2.41 5.07 -35.08
CA GLU A 123 3.22 5.40 -33.92
C GLU A 123 2.43 6.24 -32.89
N TYR A 124 1.54 7.11 -33.38
CA TYR A 124 0.58 7.82 -32.54
C TYR A 124 -0.39 6.85 -31.86
N ARG A 125 -0.90 5.83 -32.57
CA ARG A 125 -1.78 4.80 -32.00
C ARG A 125 -1.10 3.98 -30.93
N GLU A 126 0.15 3.57 -31.12
CA GLU A 126 0.90 2.85 -30.07
C GLU A 126 1.11 3.69 -28.81
N THR A 127 1.41 4.97 -28.99
CA THR A 127 1.62 5.93 -27.91
C THR A 127 0.33 6.16 -27.13
N LEU A 128 -0.77 6.39 -27.85
CA LEU A 128 -2.09 6.53 -27.26
C LEU A 128 -2.51 5.25 -26.53
N GLN A 129 -2.20 4.06 -27.06
CA GLN A 129 -2.45 2.80 -26.35
C GLN A 129 -1.67 2.71 -25.03
N LYS A 130 -0.38 3.05 -25.03
CA LYS A 130 0.45 3.05 -23.81
C LYS A 130 -0.10 4.05 -22.78
N PHE A 131 -0.45 5.25 -23.23
CA PHE A 131 -1.07 6.28 -22.41
C PHE A 131 -2.38 5.81 -21.79
N VAL A 132 -3.30 5.29 -22.60
CA VAL A 132 -4.62 4.77 -22.15
C VAL A 132 -4.45 3.61 -21.17
N ILE A 133 -3.49 2.71 -21.40
CA ILE A 133 -3.19 1.62 -20.47
C ILE A 133 -2.71 2.17 -19.12
N MET A 134 -1.80 3.14 -19.13
CA MET A 134 -1.28 3.75 -17.91
C MET A 134 -2.37 4.51 -17.15
N CYS A 135 -3.18 5.32 -17.84
CA CYS A 135 -4.27 6.07 -17.21
C CYS A 135 -5.37 5.17 -16.64
N ALA A 136 -5.52 3.95 -17.14
CA ALA A 136 -6.55 3.02 -16.73
C ALA A 136 -6.08 1.87 -15.82
N THR A 137 -4.80 1.88 -15.39
CA THR A 137 -4.20 0.75 -14.66
C THR A 137 -4.92 0.42 -13.35
N ASP A 138 -5.52 1.42 -12.68
CA ASP A 138 -6.27 1.25 -11.42
C ASP A 138 -7.78 0.98 -11.63
N ILE A 139 -8.27 1.02 -12.88
CA ILE A 139 -9.70 0.85 -13.17
C ILE A 139 -10.01 -0.63 -13.40
N LYS A 140 -10.63 -1.26 -12.39
CA LYS A 140 -11.03 -2.68 -12.44
C LYS A 140 -11.95 -2.93 -13.65
N GLY A 141 -11.44 -3.71 -14.61
CA GLY A 141 -12.14 -4.04 -15.86
C GLY A 141 -11.57 -3.35 -17.11
N MET A 142 -10.71 -2.34 -16.95
CA MET A 142 -10.02 -1.65 -18.05
C MET A 142 -8.59 -2.20 -18.27
N GLY A 143 -8.49 -3.50 -18.53
CA GLY A 143 -7.20 -4.16 -18.80
C GLY A 143 -6.61 -3.78 -20.16
N LYS A 144 -5.34 -4.16 -20.40
CA LYS A 144 -4.59 -3.91 -21.64
C LYS A 144 -5.36 -4.26 -22.93
N THR A 145 -6.17 -5.31 -22.89
CA THR A 145 -7.00 -5.76 -24.03
C THR A 145 -8.14 -4.81 -24.35
N VAL A 146 -8.78 -4.21 -23.34
CA VAL A 146 -9.90 -3.27 -23.51
C VAL A 146 -9.36 -1.93 -23.99
N ALA A 147 -8.31 -1.42 -23.35
CA ALA A 147 -7.57 -0.23 -23.77
C ALA A 147 -7.12 -0.28 -25.23
N ARG A 148 -6.50 -1.39 -25.65
CA ARG A 148 -6.08 -1.58 -27.04
C ARG A 148 -7.26 -1.56 -28.02
N LYS A 149 -8.38 -2.18 -27.67
CA LYS A 149 -9.57 -2.19 -28.55
C LYS A 149 -10.23 -0.83 -28.67
N LEU A 150 -10.25 -0.05 -27.59
CA LEU A 150 -10.78 1.31 -27.60
C LEU A 150 -10.03 2.21 -28.59
N VAL A 151 -8.70 2.15 -28.58
CA VAL A 151 -7.87 2.87 -29.55
C VAL A 151 -8.02 2.26 -30.95
N ASN A 152 -8.04 0.93 -31.06
CA ASN A 152 -8.10 0.27 -32.37
C ASN A 152 -9.41 0.50 -33.13
N GLN A 153 -10.53 0.60 -32.41
CA GLN A 153 -11.86 0.90 -32.97
C GLN A 153 -12.13 2.40 -33.07
N GLU A 154 -11.12 3.23 -32.83
CA GLU A 154 -11.23 4.69 -32.88
C GLU A 154 -12.28 5.28 -31.92
N LEU A 155 -12.66 4.54 -30.89
CA LEU A 155 -13.52 5.02 -29.80
C LEU A 155 -12.74 5.94 -28.85
N VAL A 156 -11.41 5.83 -28.86
CA VAL A 156 -10.49 6.73 -28.17
C VAL A 156 -9.44 7.18 -29.19
N LYS A 157 -9.58 8.42 -29.67
CA LYS A 157 -8.67 9.09 -30.63
C LYS A 157 -7.68 10.02 -29.94
N ASN A 158 -8.01 10.43 -28.72
CA ASN A 158 -7.14 11.19 -27.83
C ASN A 158 -7.41 10.75 -26.37
N PRO A 159 -6.53 11.07 -25.42
CA PRO A 159 -6.70 10.69 -24.02
C PRO A 159 -8.02 11.09 -23.37
N MET A 160 -8.62 12.22 -23.76
CA MET A 160 -9.86 12.73 -23.15
C MET A 160 -11.09 11.94 -23.60
N ASP A 161 -11.02 11.25 -24.73
CA ASP A 161 -12.11 10.41 -25.22
C ASP A 161 -12.43 9.26 -24.25
N LEU A 162 -11.45 8.82 -23.44
CA LEU A 162 -11.67 7.87 -22.34
C LEU A 162 -12.80 8.32 -21.40
N TYR A 163 -12.84 9.61 -21.08
CA TYR A 163 -13.80 10.20 -20.15
C TYR A 163 -15.13 10.57 -20.82
N ARG A 164 -15.22 10.40 -22.13
CA ARG A 164 -16.42 10.60 -22.94
C ARG A 164 -17.07 9.27 -23.37
N LEU A 165 -16.46 8.13 -22.99
CA LEU A 165 -16.99 6.80 -23.28
C LEU A 165 -18.33 6.59 -22.58
N LYS A 166 -19.32 6.12 -23.36
CA LYS A 166 -20.61 5.69 -22.85
C LYS A 166 -20.61 4.20 -22.54
N ALA A 167 -21.42 3.79 -21.55
CA ALA A 167 -21.48 2.40 -21.09
C ALA A 167 -21.92 1.47 -22.22
N GLU A 168 -22.77 1.95 -23.13
CA GLU A 168 -23.25 1.23 -24.30
C GLU A 168 -22.08 0.92 -25.27
N GLN A 169 -21.16 1.87 -25.47
CA GLN A 169 -20.00 1.69 -26.34
C GLN A 169 -19.06 0.62 -25.76
N LEU A 170 -18.86 0.61 -24.44
CA LEU A 170 -18.07 -0.43 -23.76
C LEU A 170 -18.76 -1.80 -23.76
N ALA A 171 -20.07 -1.85 -23.62
CA ALA A 171 -20.85 -3.11 -23.66
C ALA A 171 -20.87 -3.74 -25.05
N GLN A 172 -20.72 -2.93 -26.10
CA GLN A 172 -20.65 -3.37 -27.50
C GLN A 172 -19.23 -3.82 -27.91
N LEU A 173 -18.20 -3.59 -27.08
CA LEU A 173 -16.85 -4.08 -27.36
C LEU A 173 -16.82 -5.61 -27.42
N ARG A 174 -16.60 -6.14 -28.62
CA ARG A 174 -16.34 -7.57 -28.83
C ARG A 174 -14.95 -7.94 -28.30
N THR A 175 -14.80 -8.21 -27.02
CA THR A 175 -13.60 -8.85 -26.43
C THR A 175 -13.80 -10.37 -26.29
N ARG A 176 -12.84 -11.10 -25.72
CA ARG A 176 -12.93 -12.56 -25.52
C ARG A 176 -14.07 -12.95 -24.56
N ILE A 177 -14.52 -12.02 -23.71
CA ILE A 177 -15.65 -12.16 -22.77
C ILE A 177 -16.50 -10.90 -22.92
N LYS A 178 -17.77 -11.04 -23.31
CA LYS A 178 -18.67 -9.87 -23.49
C LYS A 178 -18.73 -9.05 -22.20
N LEU A 179 -18.43 -7.76 -22.29
CA LEU A 179 -18.62 -6.82 -21.19
C LEU A 179 -20.13 -6.67 -20.95
N GLY A 180 -20.63 -7.23 -19.84
CA GLY A 180 -22.03 -7.04 -19.46
C GLY A 180 -22.33 -5.58 -19.15
N ALA A 181 -23.57 -5.13 -19.39
CA ALA A 181 -23.99 -3.73 -19.21
C ALA A 181 -23.63 -3.16 -17.83
N LYS A 182 -23.76 -3.96 -16.75
CA LYS A 182 -23.35 -3.58 -15.39
C LYS A 182 -21.84 -3.35 -15.23
N ALA A 183 -21.02 -4.16 -15.90
CA ALA A 183 -19.56 -4.01 -15.86
C ALA A 183 -19.10 -2.80 -16.68
N ALA A 184 -19.74 -2.56 -17.83
CA ALA A 184 -19.51 -1.39 -18.65
C ALA A 184 -19.88 -0.09 -17.91
N SER A 185 -21.05 -0.04 -17.24
CA SER A 185 -21.44 1.09 -16.38
C SER A 185 -20.39 1.32 -15.30
N LYS A 186 -19.98 0.29 -14.56
CA LYS A 186 -18.93 0.42 -13.52
C LYS A 186 -17.61 0.98 -14.04
N ILE A 187 -17.20 0.62 -15.26
CA ILE A 187 -15.98 1.16 -15.88
C ILE A 187 -16.19 2.65 -16.23
N VAL A 188 -17.33 3.01 -16.83
CA VAL A 188 -17.66 4.42 -17.12
C VAL A 188 -17.78 5.22 -15.83
N ASP A 189 -18.41 4.69 -14.79
CA ASP A 189 -18.55 5.34 -13.49
C ASP A 189 -17.18 5.51 -12.82
N SER A 190 -16.28 4.53 -12.94
CA SER A 190 -14.90 4.64 -12.43
C SER A 190 -14.09 5.67 -13.22
N LEU A 191 -14.21 5.69 -14.55
CA LEU A 191 -13.62 6.70 -15.41
C LEU A 191 -14.18 8.09 -15.07
N ASN A 192 -15.50 8.19 -14.87
CA ASN A 192 -16.21 9.40 -14.54
C ASN A 192 -15.82 9.94 -13.16
N ASN A 193 -15.70 9.08 -12.17
CA ASN A 193 -15.23 9.44 -10.83
C ASN A 193 -13.73 9.79 -10.84
N SER A 194 -12.99 9.33 -11.87
CA SER A 194 -11.61 9.74 -12.14
C SER A 194 -11.47 10.94 -13.09
N LYS A 195 -12.58 11.62 -13.47
CA LYS A 195 -12.60 12.78 -14.39
C LYS A 195 -11.85 14.01 -13.87
N HIS A 196 -11.56 14.06 -12.58
CA HIS A 196 -10.67 15.05 -12.01
C HIS A 196 -9.21 14.67 -12.30
N ALA A 197 -8.86 14.38 -13.56
CA ALA A 197 -7.52 14.01 -13.95
C ALA A 197 -6.58 15.20 -13.72
N LEU A 198 -6.00 15.20 -12.53
CA LEU A 198 -5.02 16.13 -12.01
C LEU A 198 -3.74 16.05 -12.83
N LEU A 199 -3.04 17.17 -12.94
CA LEU A 199 -1.71 17.32 -13.55
C LEU A 199 -0.76 16.14 -13.22
N GLU A 200 -0.91 15.51 -12.05
CA GLU A 200 -0.16 14.31 -11.61
C GLU A 200 -0.27 13.12 -12.56
N ARG A 201 -1.48 12.80 -13.05
CA ARG A 201 -1.71 11.63 -13.92
C ARG A 201 -1.18 11.89 -15.31
N LEU A 202 -1.22 13.15 -15.74
CA LEU A 202 -0.65 13.59 -17.00
C LEU A 202 0.88 13.49 -16.94
N VAL A 203 1.52 14.08 -15.93
CA VAL A 203 2.99 14.06 -15.74
C VAL A 203 3.49 12.62 -15.62
N PHE A 204 2.76 11.75 -14.91
CA PHE A 204 3.05 10.32 -14.88
C PHE A 204 2.87 9.65 -16.24
N GLY A 205 1.80 9.98 -16.97
CA GLY A 205 1.48 9.48 -18.30
C GLY A 205 2.47 9.88 -19.39
N LEU A 206 3.27 10.94 -19.18
CA LEU A 206 4.37 11.32 -20.08
C LEU A 206 5.54 10.32 -20.06
N GLY A 207 5.63 9.45 -19.04
CA GLY A 207 6.64 8.41 -18.98
C GLY A 207 8.07 8.94 -18.83
N ILE A 208 8.23 10.10 -18.17
CA ILE A 208 9.55 10.70 -17.91
C ILE A 208 10.38 9.74 -17.06
N ARG A 209 11.66 9.57 -17.41
CA ARG A 209 12.51 8.60 -16.69
C ARG A 209 12.64 8.98 -15.22
N HIS A 210 12.57 7.97 -14.36
CA HIS A 210 12.66 8.08 -12.90
C HIS A 210 11.51 8.85 -12.25
N VAL A 211 10.58 9.40 -13.03
CA VAL A 211 9.36 10.04 -12.54
C VAL A 211 8.30 8.95 -12.40
N GLY A 212 8.14 8.47 -11.17
CA GLY A 212 7.02 7.60 -10.79
C GLY A 212 5.76 8.40 -10.47
N ASP A 213 4.69 7.69 -10.12
CA ASP A 213 3.40 8.28 -9.72
C ASP A 213 3.56 9.33 -8.60
N ARG A 214 4.35 9.01 -7.57
CA ARG A 214 4.66 9.93 -6.47
C ARG A 214 5.45 11.16 -6.91
N THR A 215 6.48 10.99 -7.73
CA THR A 215 7.25 12.12 -8.25
C THR A 215 6.39 13.04 -9.10
N ALA A 216 5.50 12.48 -9.92
CA ALA A 216 4.55 13.22 -10.73
C ALA A 216 3.53 14.00 -9.87
N GLU A 217 3.03 13.41 -8.78
CA GLU A 217 2.22 14.07 -7.76
C GLU A 217 2.97 15.29 -7.18
N LEU A 218 4.19 15.10 -6.67
CA LEU A 218 4.97 16.17 -6.03
C LEU A 218 5.32 17.32 -6.99
N LEU A 219 5.73 17.00 -8.23
CA LEU A 219 5.97 17.99 -9.28
C LEU A 219 4.70 18.80 -9.59
N SER A 220 3.57 18.11 -9.71
CA SER A 220 2.30 18.75 -10.00
C SER A 220 1.90 19.71 -8.89
N HIS A 221 2.07 19.31 -7.63
CA HIS A 221 1.76 20.13 -6.47
C HIS A 221 2.64 21.37 -6.35
N ARG A 222 3.94 21.25 -6.65
CA ARG A 222 4.87 22.39 -6.58
C ARG A 222 4.63 23.41 -7.68
N PHE A 223 4.44 22.95 -8.91
CA PHE A 223 4.45 23.81 -10.09
C PHE A 223 3.06 24.19 -10.59
N CYS A 224 2.01 23.53 -10.12
CA CYS A 224 0.59 23.83 -10.39
C CYS A 224 0.12 23.71 -11.85
N THR A 225 1.00 23.79 -12.84
CA THR A 225 0.71 23.64 -14.28
C THR A 225 1.83 22.87 -14.97
N LEU A 226 1.51 22.24 -16.10
CA LEU A 226 2.54 21.57 -16.91
C LEU A 226 3.58 22.57 -17.43
N ASP A 227 3.13 23.78 -17.81
CA ASP A 227 4.01 24.83 -18.32
C ASP A 227 5.05 25.28 -17.29
N ALA A 228 4.66 25.35 -16.02
CA ALA A 228 5.59 25.65 -14.93
C ALA A 228 6.63 24.54 -14.76
N ILE A 229 6.24 23.26 -14.87
CA ILE A 229 7.19 22.12 -14.84
C ILE A 229 8.14 22.18 -16.06
N ILE A 230 7.62 22.51 -17.24
CA ILE A 230 8.42 22.67 -18.47
C ILE A 230 9.45 23.78 -18.33
N ALA A 231 9.10 24.87 -17.65
CA ALA A 231 9.95 26.05 -17.48
C ALA A 231 10.96 25.92 -16.32
N ALA A 232 10.66 25.12 -15.30
CA ALA A 232 11.46 25.01 -14.08
C ALA A 232 12.92 24.60 -14.34
N PRO A 233 13.92 25.33 -13.83
CA PRO A 233 15.33 24.97 -13.92
C PRO A 233 15.67 23.77 -13.01
N VAL A 234 16.85 23.14 -13.21
CA VAL A 234 17.26 21.93 -12.46
C VAL A 234 17.21 22.19 -10.95
N GLU A 235 17.70 23.35 -10.52
CA GLU A 235 17.82 23.76 -9.13
C GLU A 235 16.45 23.88 -8.45
N GLU A 236 15.42 24.30 -9.19
CA GLU A 236 14.05 24.40 -8.66
C GLU A 236 13.33 23.05 -8.65
N LEU A 237 13.66 22.17 -9.61
CA LEU A 237 13.17 20.79 -9.62
C LEU A 237 13.74 19.98 -8.45
N GLU A 238 15.01 20.19 -8.08
CA GLU A 238 15.66 19.53 -6.94
C GLU A 238 15.08 19.93 -5.58
N GLN A 239 14.39 21.08 -5.49
CA GLN A 239 13.68 21.48 -4.28
C GLN A 239 12.40 20.67 -4.04
N VAL A 240 11.96 19.88 -5.02
CA VAL A 240 10.82 18.99 -4.85
C VAL A 240 11.26 17.75 -4.07
N GLU A 241 10.53 17.42 -3.00
CA GLU A 241 10.80 16.24 -2.17
C GLU A 241 10.91 14.97 -3.05
N GLU A 242 11.89 14.12 -2.77
CA GLU A 242 12.22 12.92 -3.56
C GLU A 242 12.74 13.17 -5.00
N VAL A 243 12.88 14.43 -5.44
CA VAL A 243 13.54 14.78 -6.71
C VAL A 243 15.02 15.08 -6.45
N GLY A 244 15.86 14.07 -6.61
CA GLY A 244 17.32 14.27 -6.63
C GLY A 244 17.84 14.75 -7.98
N PRO A 245 19.14 15.11 -8.08
CA PRO A 245 19.76 15.67 -9.28
C PRO A 245 19.51 14.84 -10.54
N ARG A 246 19.60 13.49 -10.44
CA ARG A 246 19.32 12.58 -11.56
C ARG A 246 17.89 12.67 -12.10
N ILE A 247 16.92 12.92 -11.23
CA ILE A 247 15.50 13.04 -11.60
C ILE A 247 15.25 14.42 -12.21
N ALA A 248 15.79 15.47 -11.61
CA ALA A 248 15.72 16.84 -12.14
C ALA A 248 16.33 16.93 -13.54
N GLU A 249 17.53 16.37 -13.75
CA GLU A 249 18.16 16.26 -15.06
C GLU A 249 17.31 15.47 -16.06
N SER A 250 16.68 14.37 -15.63
CA SER A 250 15.80 13.55 -16.50
C SER A 250 14.55 14.32 -16.93
N ILE A 251 13.99 15.14 -16.05
CA ILE A 251 12.85 16.02 -16.35
C ILE A 251 13.28 17.12 -17.33
N ARG A 252 14.41 17.78 -17.08
CA ARG A 252 14.96 18.80 -17.98
C ARG A 252 15.31 18.24 -19.35
N ALA A 253 15.95 17.08 -19.41
CA ALA A 253 16.29 16.41 -20.65
C ALA A 253 15.02 16.03 -21.44
N TYR A 254 13.95 15.60 -20.75
CA TYR A 254 12.68 15.29 -21.39
C TYR A 254 12.05 16.54 -22.02
N PHE A 255 11.95 17.64 -21.27
CA PHE A 255 11.33 18.89 -21.76
C PHE A 255 12.24 19.76 -22.61
N GLY A 256 13.55 19.49 -22.65
CA GLY A 256 14.51 20.11 -23.56
C GLY A 256 14.51 19.51 -24.97
N SER A 257 13.84 18.37 -25.17
CA SER A 257 13.69 17.74 -26.48
C SER A 257 12.56 18.40 -27.29
N ASP A 258 12.89 18.94 -28.46
CA ASP A 258 11.93 19.54 -29.40
C ASP A 258 10.83 18.56 -29.82
N ALA A 259 11.16 17.27 -29.90
CA ALA A 259 10.21 16.21 -30.23
C ALA A 259 9.12 16.04 -29.16
N ASN A 260 9.51 16.06 -27.89
CA ASN A 260 8.60 15.93 -26.74
C ASN A 260 7.76 17.20 -26.57
N ARG A 261 8.35 18.38 -26.74
CA ARG A 261 7.63 19.65 -26.78
C ARG A 261 6.60 19.67 -27.90
N GLY A 262 6.99 19.27 -29.11
CA GLY A 262 6.08 19.15 -30.24
C GLY A 262 4.92 18.18 -29.99
N MET A 263 5.15 17.08 -29.24
CA MET A 263 4.08 16.18 -28.84
C MET A 263 3.09 16.86 -27.89
N ILE A 264 3.57 17.58 -26.89
CA ILE A 264 2.75 18.33 -25.93
C ILE A 264 1.92 19.38 -26.68
N GLU A 265 2.51 20.13 -27.61
CA GLU A 265 1.76 21.13 -28.40
C GLU A 265 0.72 20.49 -29.33
N ARG A 266 1.02 19.35 -29.97
CA ARG A 266 0.02 18.61 -30.76
C ARG A 266 -1.13 18.11 -29.90
N LEU A 267 -0.86 17.69 -28.66
CA LEU A 267 -1.90 17.30 -27.71
C LEU A 267 -2.74 18.52 -27.29
N ARG A 268 -2.10 19.66 -27.02
CA ARG A 268 -2.76 20.94 -26.71
C ARG A 268 -3.67 21.39 -27.87
N ALA A 269 -3.19 21.33 -29.10
CA ALA A 269 -3.93 21.70 -30.31
C ALA A 269 -5.15 20.80 -30.56
N LYS A 270 -5.13 19.54 -30.09
CA LYS A 270 -6.28 18.63 -30.11
C LYS A 270 -7.27 18.84 -28.94
N GLY A 271 -7.09 19.91 -28.15
CA GLY A 271 -7.98 20.30 -27.06
C GLY A 271 -7.70 19.56 -25.74
N LEU A 272 -6.48 19.04 -25.54
CA LEU A 272 -6.09 18.51 -24.24
C LEU A 272 -5.90 19.67 -23.24
N ASP A 273 -6.82 19.76 -22.28
CA ASP A 273 -6.62 20.56 -21.08
C ASP A 273 -5.64 19.82 -20.16
N PHE A 274 -4.49 20.44 -19.89
CA PHE A 274 -3.47 19.85 -19.02
C PHE A 274 -3.85 19.90 -17.53
N GLY A 275 -5.00 20.48 -17.21
CA GLY A 275 -5.49 20.68 -15.87
C GLY A 275 -4.62 21.67 -15.10
N LYS A 276 -5.15 22.15 -13.98
CA LYS A 276 -4.33 22.71 -12.91
C LYS A 276 -4.08 21.58 -11.91
N ALA A 277 -2.96 21.65 -11.19
CA ALA A 277 -2.83 20.84 -9.98
C ALA A 277 -4.02 21.12 -9.06
N ARG A 278 -4.33 20.15 -8.20
CA ARG A 278 -5.34 20.36 -7.17
C ARG A 278 -4.92 21.64 -6.42
N PRO A 279 -5.76 22.68 -6.31
CA PRO A 279 -5.58 23.62 -5.23
C PRO A 279 -5.50 22.77 -3.96
N ARG A 280 -4.47 22.95 -3.12
CA ARG A 280 -4.74 22.78 -1.69
C ARG A 280 -5.86 23.76 -1.45
N GLU A 281 -7.11 23.31 -1.27
CA GLU A 281 -8.11 24.20 -0.69
C GLU A 281 -7.52 24.66 0.64
N PRO A 282 -7.18 25.95 0.82
CA PRO A 282 -7.26 26.48 2.16
C PRO A 282 -8.76 26.40 2.48
N SER A 283 -9.14 25.64 3.50
CA SER A 283 -10.54 25.65 3.95
C SER A 283 -10.83 27.01 4.59
N LEU A 284 -11.05 28.04 3.78
CA LEU A 284 -11.68 29.27 4.19
C LEU A 284 -13.19 29.06 4.09
N ILE A 285 -13.82 28.76 5.23
CA ILE A 285 -15.26 28.92 5.39
C ILE A 285 -15.47 30.29 6.08
N PRO A 286 -16.43 31.12 5.65
CA PRO A 286 -16.70 32.40 6.31
C PRO A 286 -17.15 32.15 7.75
N VAL A 287 -16.47 32.78 8.70
CA VAL A 287 -16.94 32.85 10.10
C VAL A 287 -18.15 33.78 10.10
N THR A 288 -19.36 33.24 10.22
CA THR A 288 -20.50 34.05 10.64
C THR A 288 -20.39 34.31 12.13
N GLU A 289 -20.29 35.58 12.49
CA GLU A 289 -20.23 36.07 13.87
C GLU A 289 -21.34 35.47 14.74
N GLY A 290 -20.95 34.98 15.91
CA GLY A 290 -21.88 34.39 16.88
C GLY A 290 -21.23 34.05 18.21
N THR A 291 -21.07 35.08 19.05
CA THR A 291 -20.92 35.07 20.51
C THR A 291 -19.66 34.42 21.11
N LYS A 292 -18.89 35.26 21.83
CA LYS A 292 -17.59 34.98 22.47
C LYS A 292 -17.61 33.90 23.57
N ASP A 293 -18.78 33.44 24.01
CA ASP A 293 -18.91 32.44 25.09
C ASP A 293 -18.88 30.97 24.62
N ARG A 294 -18.74 30.70 23.31
CA ARG A 294 -18.53 29.34 22.74
C ARG A 294 -17.06 29.01 22.45
N ALA A 295 -16.13 29.96 22.58
CA ALA A 295 -14.74 29.79 22.18
C ALA A 295 -13.93 28.84 23.09
N ASP A 296 -14.29 28.70 24.36
CA ASP A 296 -13.55 27.89 25.35
C ASP A 296 -13.76 26.38 25.21
N MET A 297 -14.93 25.95 24.72
CA MET A 297 -15.24 24.53 24.47
C MET A 297 -14.57 23.99 23.20
N ASN A 298 -14.14 24.87 22.29
CA ASN A 298 -13.55 24.49 20.99
C ASN A 298 -12.04 24.17 21.05
N LYS A 299 -11.40 24.31 22.21
CA LYS A 299 -9.98 24.01 22.42
C LYS A 299 -9.72 23.04 23.57
N SER A 300 -10.78 22.41 24.07
CA SER A 300 -10.70 21.47 25.18
C SER A 300 -10.87 20.04 24.68
N PHE A 301 -9.94 19.16 25.04
CA PHE A 301 -10.01 17.74 24.73
C PHE A 301 -9.25 16.93 25.78
N ILE A 302 -9.48 15.63 25.79
CA ILE A 302 -8.83 14.68 26.68
C ILE A 302 -8.05 13.70 25.81
N ALA A 303 -6.81 13.41 26.13
CA ALA A 303 -6.08 12.31 25.51
C ALA A 303 -6.10 11.09 26.45
N LEU A 304 -6.28 9.90 25.88
CA LEU A 304 -6.36 8.64 26.60
C LEU A 304 -5.52 7.57 25.89
N ASP A 305 -4.76 6.84 26.68
CA ASP A 305 -3.99 5.67 26.25
C ASP A 305 -4.11 4.55 27.29
N VAL A 306 -3.95 3.29 26.87
CA VAL A 306 -4.10 2.12 27.74
C VAL A 306 -3.04 1.06 27.47
N GLU A 307 -2.60 0.41 28.54
CA GLU A 307 -1.80 -0.81 28.46
C GLU A 307 -2.67 -2.05 28.72
N THR A 308 -2.33 -3.16 28.07
CA THR A 308 -3.06 -4.43 28.18
C THR A 308 -2.15 -5.51 28.74
N ALA A 309 -2.68 -6.40 29.57
CA ALA A 309 -1.90 -7.48 30.19
C ALA A 309 -1.49 -8.56 29.18
N ASN A 310 -2.31 -8.80 28.15
CA ASN A 310 -2.07 -9.84 27.15
C ASN A 310 -2.67 -9.49 25.77
N GLU A 311 -2.78 -10.47 24.88
CA GLU A 311 -3.29 -10.30 23.51
C GLU A 311 -4.80 -10.03 23.42
N ASP A 312 -5.54 -10.12 24.54
CA ASP A 312 -6.96 -9.77 24.68
C ASP A 312 -7.10 -8.28 25.02
N LEU A 313 -7.76 -7.51 24.17
CA LEU A 313 -7.96 -6.06 24.38
C LEU A 313 -8.79 -5.73 25.63
N ALA A 314 -9.58 -6.67 26.15
CA ALA A 314 -10.33 -6.47 27.38
C ALA A 314 -9.46 -6.55 28.65
N SER A 315 -8.18 -6.93 28.52
CA SER A 315 -7.24 -7.13 29.63
C SER A 315 -6.50 -5.85 30.06
N ILE A 316 -7.15 -4.69 29.99
CA ILE A 316 -6.54 -3.40 30.37
C ILE A 316 -5.94 -3.48 31.78
N CYS A 317 -4.64 -3.16 31.90
CA CYS A 317 -3.90 -3.18 33.16
C CYS A 317 -3.39 -1.79 33.61
N SER A 318 -3.45 -0.79 32.75
CA SER A 318 -3.20 0.62 33.09
C SER A 318 -3.97 1.53 32.14
N ILE A 319 -4.46 2.65 32.67
CA ILE A 319 -5.13 3.71 31.91
C ILE A 319 -4.47 5.03 32.26
N GLY A 320 -4.10 5.80 31.24
CA GLY A 320 -3.58 7.16 31.36
C GLY A 320 -4.51 8.16 30.69
N ILE A 321 -4.73 9.29 31.33
CA ILE A 321 -5.59 10.38 30.87
C ILE A 321 -4.85 11.71 31.06
N ALA A 322 -4.82 12.52 30.01
CA ALA A 322 -4.31 13.88 30.04
C ALA A 322 -5.36 14.85 29.50
N THR A 323 -5.74 15.85 30.29
CA THR A 323 -6.75 16.84 29.91
C THR A 323 -6.08 18.11 29.42
N PHE A 324 -6.52 18.59 28.27
CA PHE A 324 -6.04 19.82 27.64
C PHE A 324 -7.17 20.84 27.55
N LYS A 325 -6.88 22.08 27.96
CA LYS A 325 -7.79 23.23 27.84
C LYS A 325 -7.00 24.43 27.36
N GLU A 326 -7.55 25.18 26.42
CA GLU A 326 -6.94 26.41 25.90
C GLU A 326 -5.49 26.23 25.40
N GLY A 327 -5.18 25.07 24.81
CA GLY A 327 -3.84 24.79 24.26
C GLY A 327 -2.77 24.40 25.29
N ARG A 328 -3.16 24.14 26.55
CA ARG A 328 -2.25 23.67 27.61
C ARG A 328 -2.83 22.47 28.33
N MET A 329 -1.95 21.62 28.87
CA MET A 329 -2.36 20.53 29.75
C MET A 329 -2.78 21.10 31.11
N THR A 330 -3.93 20.66 31.63
CA THR A 330 -4.51 21.20 32.88
C THR A 330 -4.78 20.15 33.95
N ASP A 331 -4.91 18.88 33.58
CA ASP A 331 -5.14 17.78 34.52
C ASP A 331 -4.51 16.49 33.98
N GLU A 332 -4.08 15.62 34.88
CA GLU A 332 -3.57 14.29 34.57
C GLU A 332 -4.20 13.27 35.53
N TRP A 333 -4.50 12.08 35.02
CA TRP A 333 -5.04 10.99 35.80
C TRP A 333 -4.48 9.66 35.30
N HIS A 334 -4.10 8.81 36.23
CA HIS A 334 -3.59 7.48 35.93
C HIS A 334 -4.13 6.48 36.94
N SER A 335 -4.41 5.27 36.47
CA SER A 335 -4.75 4.15 37.35
C SER A 335 -4.20 2.85 36.80
N LEU A 336 -3.59 2.05 37.68
CA LEU A 336 -3.44 0.62 37.44
C LEU A 336 -4.80 -0.04 37.57
N VAL A 337 -5.03 -1.04 36.74
CA VAL A 337 -6.29 -1.78 36.66
C VAL A 337 -5.95 -3.24 36.89
N ASP A 338 -6.69 -3.92 37.76
CA ASP A 338 -6.62 -5.38 37.82
C ASP A 338 -7.52 -5.97 36.73
N PRO A 339 -6.97 -6.56 35.65
CA PRO A 339 -7.77 -7.17 34.61
C PRO A 339 -8.35 -8.53 35.02
N GLU A 340 -7.96 -9.08 36.19
CA GLU A 340 -8.21 -10.45 36.61
C GLU A 340 -7.84 -11.45 35.50
N ASP A 341 -6.63 -11.30 34.96
CA ASP A 341 -6.16 -12.07 33.79
C ASP A 341 -4.65 -12.37 33.87
N GLN A 342 -4.19 -13.25 32.97
CA GLN A 342 -2.77 -13.61 32.86
C GLN A 342 -1.98 -12.51 32.14
N PHE A 343 -0.73 -12.26 32.53
CA PHE A 343 0.11 -11.32 31.80
C PHE A 343 1.07 -12.05 30.86
N SER A 344 1.06 -11.62 29.59
CA SER A 344 1.99 -12.12 28.60
C SER A 344 3.40 -11.59 28.86
N ALA A 345 4.42 -12.41 28.60
CA ALA A 345 5.82 -11.98 28.77
C ALA A 345 6.21 -10.78 27.87
N ILE A 346 5.51 -10.59 26.74
CA ILE A 346 5.79 -9.48 25.81
C ILE A 346 5.23 -8.19 26.37
N ASN A 347 3.96 -8.19 26.77
CA ASN A 347 3.29 -7.03 27.36
C ASN A 347 4.07 -6.54 28.59
N LYS A 348 4.37 -7.45 29.53
CA LYS A 348 5.21 -7.15 30.71
C LYS A 348 6.52 -6.47 30.36
N ARG A 349 7.16 -6.86 29.26
CA ARG A 349 8.43 -6.29 28.85
C ARG A 349 8.30 -4.96 28.13
N ILE A 350 7.17 -4.70 27.50
CA ILE A 350 6.88 -3.45 26.80
C ILE A 350 6.69 -2.33 27.81
N HIS A 351 5.73 -2.49 28.73
CA HIS A 351 5.34 -1.43 29.66
C HIS A 351 5.84 -1.64 31.11
N GLY A 352 6.38 -2.81 31.44
CA GLY A 352 6.96 -3.08 32.77
C GLY A 352 5.94 -3.40 33.87
N ILE A 353 4.67 -3.62 33.54
CA ILE A 353 3.60 -3.92 34.52
C ILE A 353 3.42 -5.43 34.55
N ASP A 354 3.44 -6.01 35.75
CA ASP A 354 3.17 -7.43 35.96
C ASP A 354 1.98 -7.67 36.90
N GLU A 355 1.61 -8.94 37.07
CA GLU A 355 0.50 -9.38 37.91
C GLU A 355 0.61 -8.85 39.35
N SER A 356 1.82 -8.80 39.91
CA SER A 356 2.04 -8.39 41.30
C SER A 356 1.79 -6.90 41.53
N MET A 357 1.90 -6.09 40.48
CA MET A 357 1.67 -4.64 40.53
C MET A 357 0.20 -4.27 40.50
N VAL A 358 -0.66 -5.11 39.91
CA VAL A 358 -2.09 -4.81 39.75
C VAL A 358 -2.97 -5.47 40.81
N ILE A 359 -2.47 -6.49 41.53
CA ILE A 359 -3.22 -7.14 42.60
C ILE A 359 -3.64 -6.10 43.64
N GLY A 360 -4.95 -6.02 43.89
CA GLY A 360 -5.54 -5.10 44.86
C GLY A 360 -5.84 -3.69 44.30
N HIS A 361 -5.49 -3.41 43.05
CA HIS A 361 -5.99 -2.26 42.32
C HIS A 361 -7.44 -2.51 41.83
N PRO A 362 -8.21 -1.46 41.52
CA PRO A 362 -9.59 -1.62 41.08
C PRO A 362 -9.67 -2.33 39.72
N THR A 363 -10.72 -3.11 39.51
CA THR A 363 -11.04 -3.67 38.20
C THR A 363 -11.64 -2.59 37.31
N TYR A 364 -11.71 -2.85 35.99
CA TYR A 364 -12.40 -1.94 35.08
C TYR A 364 -13.86 -1.70 35.48
N ALA A 365 -14.55 -2.72 36.02
CA ALA A 365 -15.93 -2.59 36.51
C ALA A 365 -16.05 -1.53 37.62
N THR A 366 -15.06 -1.46 38.52
CA THR A 366 -15.04 -0.46 39.60
C THR A 366 -14.65 0.93 39.08
N LEU A 367 -13.81 1.00 38.06
CA LEU A 367 -13.35 2.27 37.48
C LEU A 367 -14.32 2.87 36.46
N SER A 368 -15.25 2.10 35.88
CA SER A 368 -16.05 2.54 34.74
C SER A 368 -16.83 3.83 35.01
N ASP A 369 -17.37 4.00 36.22
CA ASP A 369 -18.13 5.20 36.57
C ASP A 369 -17.24 6.44 36.71
N GLU A 370 -16.02 6.28 37.21
CA GLU A 370 -15.01 7.36 37.25
C GLU A 370 -14.56 7.73 35.84
N LEU A 371 -14.26 6.73 35.01
CA LEU A 371 -13.86 6.92 33.62
C LEU A 371 -14.95 7.63 32.82
N ASN A 372 -16.20 7.18 32.92
CA ASN A 372 -17.32 7.81 32.24
C ASN A 372 -17.51 9.26 32.71
N ARG A 373 -17.43 9.53 34.02
CA ARG A 373 -17.55 10.91 34.53
C ARG A 373 -16.47 11.85 34.00
N ARG A 374 -15.28 11.33 33.71
CA ARG A 374 -14.17 12.11 33.13
C ARG A 374 -14.31 12.31 31.63
N LEU A 375 -14.80 11.31 30.92
CA LEU A 375 -14.74 11.25 29.45
C LEU A 375 -16.06 11.62 28.76
N ASP A 376 -17.20 11.45 29.43
CA ASP A 376 -18.52 11.72 28.87
C ASP A 376 -18.63 13.16 28.35
N ASP A 377 -19.33 13.31 27.23
CA ASP A 377 -19.57 14.57 26.52
C ASP A 377 -18.29 15.32 26.06
N SER A 378 -17.13 14.68 26.17
CA SER A 378 -15.84 15.25 25.79
C SER A 378 -15.35 14.73 24.43
N VAL A 379 -14.36 15.44 23.88
CA VAL A 379 -13.54 14.92 22.76
C VAL A 379 -12.39 14.13 23.35
N VAL A 380 -12.30 12.85 22.99
CA VAL A 380 -11.25 11.94 23.47
C VAL A 380 -10.30 11.59 22.33
N VAL A 381 -9.04 11.94 22.49
CA VAL A 381 -7.95 11.68 21.57
C VAL A 381 -7.27 10.37 21.94
N SER A 382 -7.05 9.50 20.95
CA SER A 382 -6.19 8.32 21.06
C SER A 382 -5.15 8.31 19.94
N HIS A 383 -4.04 7.61 20.13
CA HIS A 383 -3.03 7.44 19.07
C HIS A 383 -3.22 6.12 18.31
N GLY A 384 -4.28 6.09 17.49
CA GLY A 384 -4.72 4.92 16.74
C GLY A 384 -6.10 4.44 17.20
N ALA A 385 -6.55 3.32 16.63
CA ALA A 385 -7.87 2.75 16.92
C ALA A 385 -7.87 1.74 18.08
N PHE A 386 -6.70 1.47 18.68
CA PHE A 386 -6.50 0.44 19.69
C PHE A 386 -7.20 0.78 21.01
N ASP A 387 -6.96 1.97 21.56
CA ASP A 387 -7.38 2.35 22.92
C ASP A 387 -8.90 2.41 23.03
N ARG A 388 -9.54 2.98 22.02
CA ARG A 388 -11.00 2.97 21.87
C ARG A 388 -11.58 1.56 21.85
N ALA A 389 -10.95 0.65 21.11
CA ALA A 389 -11.39 -0.74 21.02
C ALA A 389 -11.20 -1.47 22.36
N ALA A 390 -10.07 -1.25 23.04
CA ALA A 390 -9.79 -1.78 24.37
C ALA A 390 -10.81 -1.32 25.41
N ILE A 391 -11.10 -0.02 25.49
CA ILE A 391 -12.14 0.53 26.38
C ILE A 391 -13.50 -0.11 26.09
N SER A 392 -13.88 -0.22 24.81
CA SER A 392 -15.15 -0.84 24.41
C SER A 392 -15.22 -2.33 24.81
N LYS A 393 -14.11 -3.05 24.65
CA LYS A 393 -13.99 -4.47 24.98
C LYS A 393 -13.99 -4.72 26.49
N ALA A 394 -13.27 -3.92 27.25
CA ALA A 394 -13.27 -3.96 28.70
C ALA A 394 -14.67 -3.65 29.25
N ALA A 395 -15.33 -2.60 28.76
CA ALA A 395 -16.72 -2.31 29.13
C ALA A 395 -17.66 -3.51 28.86
N ALA A 396 -17.54 -4.15 27.70
CA ALA A 396 -18.32 -5.33 27.37
C ALA A 396 -18.02 -6.53 28.29
N ARG A 397 -16.74 -6.83 28.56
CA ARG A 397 -16.31 -7.91 29.48
C ARG A 397 -16.92 -7.75 30.86
N TRP A 398 -16.94 -6.52 31.37
CA TRP A 398 -17.39 -6.19 32.72
C TRP A 398 -18.87 -5.79 32.79
N SER A 399 -19.62 -5.91 31.69
CA SER A 399 -21.02 -5.47 31.60
C SER A 399 -21.24 -4.01 32.03
N ALA A 400 -20.22 -3.17 31.83
CA ALA A 400 -20.26 -1.73 32.09
C ALA A 400 -20.68 -0.96 30.83
N SER A 401 -21.15 0.28 31.01
CA SER A 401 -21.41 1.17 29.89
C SER A 401 -20.10 1.83 29.42
N PRO A 402 -19.79 1.82 28.11
CA PRO A 402 -18.64 2.55 27.59
C PRO A 402 -18.86 4.07 27.67
N PRO A 403 -17.79 4.89 27.73
CA PRO A 403 -17.91 6.34 27.78
C PRO A 403 -18.62 6.92 26.55
N LYS A 404 -19.53 7.86 26.77
CA LYS A 404 -20.27 8.59 25.73
C LYS A 404 -19.48 9.81 25.28
N CYS A 405 -18.40 9.55 24.55
CA CYS A 405 -17.48 10.57 24.08
C CYS A 405 -17.31 10.56 22.56
N ARG A 406 -16.76 11.65 22.03
CA ARG A 406 -16.41 11.78 20.61
C ARG A 406 -14.92 11.47 20.43
N TRP A 407 -14.62 10.37 19.76
CA TRP A 407 -13.23 9.96 19.54
C TRP A 407 -12.56 10.74 18.39
N LEU A 408 -11.29 11.08 18.57
CA LEU A 408 -10.43 11.67 17.56
C LEU A 408 -9.11 10.88 17.48
N ASN A 409 -8.82 10.27 16.33
CA ASN A 409 -7.58 9.54 16.13
C ASN A 409 -6.44 10.49 15.73
N SER A 410 -5.45 10.67 16.62
CA SER A 410 -4.29 11.54 16.39
C SER A 410 -3.37 11.06 15.26
N GLN A 411 -3.36 9.77 14.89
CA GLN A 411 -2.63 9.31 13.69
C GLN A 411 -3.25 9.87 12.42
N THR A 412 -4.58 9.92 12.34
CA THR A 412 -5.28 10.51 11.19
C THR A 412 -5.05 12.01 11.13
N VAL A 413 -5.05 12.69 12.29
CA VAL A 413 -4.69 14.11 12.41
C VAL A 413 -3.26 14.32 11.92
N THR A 414 -2.29 13.57 12.44
CA THR A 414 -0.87 13.64 12.08
C THR A 414 -0.65 13.53 10.58
N ARG A 415 -1.23 12.49 9.97
CA ARG A 415 -1.10 12.22 8.53
C ARG A 415 -1.66 13.33 7.65
N ARG A 416 -2.59 14.13 8.18
CA ARG A 416 -3.22 15.25 7.46
C ARG A 416 -2.53 16.59 7.75
N ALA A 417 -2.05 16.79 8.97
CA ALA A 417 -1.33 18.00 9.37
C ALA A 417 0.05 18.05 8.70
N TRP A 418 0.76 16.91 8.63
CA TRP A 418 2.15 16.87 8.17
C TRP A 418 2.34 15.98 6.94
N PRO A 419 2.71 16.54 5.77
CA PRO A 419 2.90 15.79 4.53
C PRO A 419 3.93 14.65 4.62
N GLN A 420 5.02 14.85 5.37
CA GLN A 420 6.06 13.85 5.58
C GLN A 420 5.53 12.59 6.29
N PHE A 421 4.48 12.75 7.10
CA PHE A 421 3.83 11.67 7.82
C PHE A 421 2.63 11.07 7.11
N ALA A 422 2.22 11.60 5.95
CA ALA A 422 1.01 11.18 5.24
C ALA A 422 0.98 9.67 4.94
N ARG A 423 2.15 9.05 4.71
CA ARG A 423 2.27 7.63 4.35
C ARG A 423 3.01 6.72 5.34
N ARG A 424 3.93 7.24 6.14
CA ARG A 424 4.75 6.46 7.10
C ARG A 424 5.31 7.39 8.18
N GLY A 425 5.81 6.82 9.27
CA GLY A 425 6.44 7.59 10.35
C GLY A 425 5.45 8.35 11.24
N TYR A 426 4.15 8.14 11.09
CA TYR A 426 3.10 8.77 11.92
C TYR A 426 2.89 8.05 13.27
N GLY A 427 3.80 7.15 13.67
CA GLY A 427 3.74 6.50 14.97
C GLY A 427 4.22 7.45 16.07
N LEU A 428 3.62 7.33 17.26
CA LEU A 428 3.70 8.32 18.34
C LEU A 428 5.12 8.84 18.58
N LYS A 429 6.08 7.94 18.84
CA LYS A 429 7.49 8.29 19.05
C LYS A 429 8.08 9.15 17.92
N SER A 430 7.88 8.77 16.67
CA SER A 430 8.44 9.49 15.51
C SER A 430 7.82 10.88 15.33
N VAL A 431 6.55 11.05 15.70
CA VAL A 431 5.86 12.33 15.62
C VAL A 431 6.25 13.22 16.79
N SER A 432 6.33 12.65 17.99
CA SER A 432 6.82 13.32 19.20
C SER A 432 8.24 13.85 19.00
N GLU A 433 9.15 13.06 18.41
CA GLU A 433 10.50 13.51 18.03
C GLU A 433 10.46 14.69 17.05
N HIS A 434 9.54 14.70 16.09
CA HIS A 434 9.40 15.80 15.13
C HIS A 434 8.93 17.11 15.76
N ILE A 435 8.02 17.03 16.74
CA ILE A 435 7.52 18.21 17.46
C ILE A 435 8.41 18.60 18.66
N GLY A 436 9.52 17.87 18.87
CA GLY A 436 10.43 18.12 20.00
C GLY A 436 9.87 17.75 21.37
N TYR A 437 8.93 16.79 21.43
CA TYR A 437 8.36 16.28 22.67
C TYR A 437 9.00 14.94 23.06
N GLU A 438 9.63 14.91 24.23
CA GLU A 438 10.20 13.70 24.82
C GLU A 438 9.25 13.11 25.87
N PHE A 439 9.12 11.79 25.89
CA PHE A 439 8.27 11.08 26.83
C PHE A 439 8.80 9.66 27.06
N LYS A 440 8.36 9.05 28.16
CA LYS A 440 8.62 7.64 28.42
C LYS A 440 7.61 6.80 27.62
N HIS A 441 8.07 6.23 26.52
CA HIS A 441 7.23 5.39 25.67
C HIS A 441 6.82 4.08 26.37
N HIS A 442 5.57 3.63 26.15
CA HIS A 442 4.95 2.46 26.78
C HIS A 442 4.59 2.67 28.25
N ASP A 443 4.17 3.89 28.56
CA ASP A 443 3.56 4.27 29.83
C ASP A 443 2.25 4.97 29.50
N ALA A 444 1.11 4.42 29.94
CA ALA A 444 -0.20 4.87 29.50
C ALA A 444 -0.41 6.39 29.71
N LEU A 445 0.10 6.97 30.80
CA LEU A 445 -0.07 8.40 31.04
C LEU A 445 0.84 9.23 30.12
N GLU A 446 2.10 8.83 29.98
CA GLU A 446 3.05 9.56 29.15
C GLU A 446 2.72 9.45 27.65
N ASP A 447 2.22 8.29 27.19
CA ASP A 447 1.74 8.09 25.82
C ASP A 447 0.46 8.93 25.58
N ALA A 448 -0.46 9.02 26.55
CA ALA A 448 -1.62 9.92 26.46
C ALA A 448 -1.20 11.40 26.37
N LYS A 449 -0.23 11.83 27.18
CA LYS A 449 0.32 13.20 27.14
C LYS A 449 0.95 13.48 25.79
N ALA A 450 1.77 12.57 25.27
CA ALA A 450 2.37 12.68 23.94
C ALA A 450 1.32 12.79 22.83
N ALA A 451 0.27 11.96 22.87
CA ALA A 451 -0.81 12.00 21.89
C ALA A 451 -1.55 13.35 21.90
N GLY A 452 -1.77 13.92 23.09
CA GLY A 452 -2.36 15.24 23.22
C GLY A 452 -1.46 16.36 22.70
N GLN A 453 -0.15 16.30 22.97
CA GLN A 453 0.82 17.26 22.43
C GLN A 453 0.90 17.20 20.90
N VAL A 454 0.81 16.01 20.32
CA VAL A 454 0.71 15.83 18.86
C VAL A 454 -0.51 16.55 18.29
N VAL A 455 -1.68 16.44 18.95
CA VAL A 455 -2.88 17.15 18.50
C VAL A 455 -2.72 18.67 18.65
N LEU A 456 -2.13 19.16 19.74
CA LEU A 456 -1.84 20.59 19.91
C LEU A 456 -0.93 21.13 18.81
N ALA A 457 0.19 20.44 18.54
CA ALA A 457 1.10 20.82 17.48
C ALA A 457 0.42 20.79 16.10
N ALA A 458 -0.47 19.81 15.86
CA ALA A 458 -1.23 19.74 14.62
C ALA A 458 -2.25 20.89 14.50
N MET A 459 -2.90 21.28 15.60
CA MET A 459 -3.81 22.43 15.64
C MET A 459 -3.06 23.74 15.35
N GLU A 460 -1.86 23.89 15.89
CA GLU A 460 -0.98 25.03 15.62
C GLU A 460 -0.54 25.08 14.15
N GLU A 461 -0.03 23.97 13.60
CA GLU A 461 0.43 23.88 12.21
C GLU A 461 -0.70 24.11 11.20
N SER A 462 -1.89 23.57 11.46
CA SER A 462 -3.03 23.64 10.53
C SER A 462 -3.92 24.86 10.70
N GLY A 463 -3.86 25.53 11.86
CA GLY A 463 -4.81 26.57 12.26
C GLY A 463 -6.23 26.06 12.55
N LEU A 464 -6.46 24.75 12.55
CA LEU A 464 -7.76 24.13 12.85
C LEU A 464 -7.91 23.85 14.34
N ASP A 465 -9.09 24.13 14.90
CA ASP A 465 -9.40 23.77 16.28
C ASP A 465 -9.87 22.30 16.42
N ILE A 466 -10.16 21.83 17.65
CA ILE A 466 -10.54 20.42 17.87
C ILE A 466 -11.87 20.06 17.19
N SER A 467 -12.81 21.01 17.16
CA SER A 467 -14.13 20.86 16.55
C SER A 467 -14.01 20.82 15.02
N ASP A 468 -13.11 21.62 14.46
CA ASP A 468 -12.76 21.61 13.04
C ASP A 468 -12.14 20.28 12.63
N TRP A 469 -11.18 19.76 13.41
CA TRP A 469 -10.60 18.45 13.15
C TRP A 469 -11.64 17.34 13.15
N LEU A 470 -12.51 17.28 14.17
CA LEU A 470 -13.61 16.31 14.21
C LEU A 470 -14.54 16.43 12.99
N THR A 471 -14.84 17.66 12.56
CA THR A 471 -15.71 17.91 11.41
C THR A 471 -15.04 17.53 10.08
N ALA A 472 -13.76 17.87 9.92
CA ALA A 472 -12.97 17.58 8.73
C ALA A 472 -12.72 16.08 8.54
N LEU A 473 -12.64 15.32 9.63
CA LEU A 473 -12.57 13.86 9.58
C LEU A 473 -13.95 13.23 9.27
N ARG A 474 -15.06 13.80 9.78
CA ARG A 474 -16.43 13.31 9.53
C ARG A 474 -16.94 13.52 8.09
N LYS A 475 -16.56 14.62 7.43
CA LYS A 475 -17.10 15.00 6.11
C LYS A 475 -16.66 14.10 4.93
N ARG A 476 -15.83 13.09 5.17
CA ARG A 476 -15.51 12.08 4.16
C ARG A 476 -16.08 10.74 4.59
N PRO A 477 -17.07 10.17 3.88
CA PRO A 477 -17.52 8.83 4.17
C PRO A 477 -16.37 7.87 3.87
N HIS A 478 -15.79 7.26 4.92
CA HIS A 478 -15.04 6.02 4.76
C HIS A 478 -16.03 4.95 4.30
N ALA A 479 -16.18 4.83 2.98
CA ALA A 479 -16.78 3.73 2.25
C ALA A 479 -17.93 3.00 2.99
N ARG A 480 -19.12 3.60 3.01
CA ARG A 480 -20.39 2.91 3.34
C ARG A 480 -20.83 1.90 2.26
N ALA A 481 -19.87 1.24 1.60
CA ALA A 481 -20.12 0.52 0.36
C ALA A 481 -19.52 -0.89 0.32
N TYR A 482 -19.43 -1.65 1.43
CA TYR A 482 -18.98 -3.05 1.33
C TYR A 482 -19.72 -4.10 2.17
N ALA A 483 -20.90 -3.76 2.71
CA ALA A 483 -21.81 -4.77 3.27
C ALA A 483 -22.54 -5.63 2.21
N SER A 484 -22.35 -5.39 0.91
CA SER A 484 -23.09 -6.11 -0.15
C SER A 484 -22.23 -6.82 -1.21
N ALA A 485 -20.92 -6.99 -0.98
CA ALA A 485 -20.05 -7.74 -1.88
C ALA A 485 -19.48 -9.02 -1.27
N THR A 486 -20.30 -9.75 -0.50
CA THR A 486 -20.06 -11.17 -0.20
C THR A 486 -20.37 -12.01 -1.44
N GLY A 487 -19.55 -11.85 -2.48
CA GLY A 487 -19.76 -12.51 -3.76
C GLY A 487 -18.54 -12.44 -4.67
N ALA A 488 -17.75 -13.52 -4.63
CA ALA A 488 -16.70 -13.93 -5.58
C ALA A 488 -15.26 -13.39 -5.36
N ALA A 489 -14.37 -14.22 -4.80
CA ALA A 489 -13.59 -15.22 -5.54
C ALA A 489 -12.80 -16.10 -4.56
N ARG A 490 -13.28 -17.32 -4.31
CA ARG A 490 -12.53 -18.34 -3.56
C ARG A 490 -11.32 -18.76 -4.39
N GLY A 491 -10.12 -18.31 -3.99
CA GLY A 491 -8.85 -18.78 -4.56
C GLY A 491 -7.74 -17.75 -4.81
N GLY A 492 -7.93 -16.47 -4.48
CA GLY A 492 -6.89 -15.44 -4.64
C GLY A 492 -5.76 -15.51 -3.61
N SER A 493 -4.57 -15.01 -3.98
CA SER A 493 -3.45 -14.70 -3.06
C SER A 493 -3.96 -13.93 -1.84
N ILE A 494 -3.48 -14.23 -0.63
CA ILE A 494 -3.90 -13.51 0.60
C ILE A 494 -3.38 -12.06 0.64
N ARG A 495 -2.38 -11.72 -0.18
CA ARG A 495 -1.83 -10.35 -0.20
C ARG A 495 -2.88 -9.34 -0.67
N ARG A 496 -2.95 -8.22 0.04
CA ARG A 496 -3.77 -7.05 -0.30
C ARG A 496 -3.00 -5.78 0.00
N GLN A 497 -3.27 -4.73 -0.78
CA GLN A 497 -2.86 -3.37 -0.44
C GLN A 497 -3.95 -2.74 0.42
N GLY A 498 -3.53 -1.95 1.41
CA GLY A 498 -4.43 -1.25 2.30
C GLY A 498 -5.06 -0.02 1.66
N ASN A 499 -6.30 0.28 2.04
CA ASN A 499 -6.96 1.54 1.75
C ASN A 499 -6.19 2.70 2.38
N LEU A 500 -5.75 3.66 1.56
CA LEU A 500 -5.01 4.85 2.00
C LEU A 500 -5.77 5.65 3.07
N ASP A 501 -7.09 5.67 2.97
CA ASP A 501 -7.95 6.39 3.90
C ASP A 501 -8.37 5.52 5.09
N GLY A 502 -7.97 4.25 5.17
CA GLY A 502 -8.38 3.37 6.26
C GLY A 502 -7.84 3.81 7.63
N PRO A 503 -8.58 3.58 8.73
CA PRO A 503 -8.14 3.90 10.09
C PRO A 503 -6.89 3.11 10.54
N LEU A 504 -6.60 1.99 9.89
CA LEU A 504 -5.41 1.16 10.10
C LEU A 504 -4.42 1.28 8.93
N TYR A 505 -4.49 2.37 8.18
CA TYR A 505 -3.57 2.59 7.09
C TYR A 505 -2.12 2.62 7.58
N GLY A 506 -1.26 1.93 6.83
CA GLY A 506 0.18 1.77 7.07
C GLY A 506 0.54 0.68 8.10
N GLU A 507 -0.46 0.05 8.71
CA GLU A 507 -0.29 -1.23 9.40
C GLU A 507 -0.03 -2.37 8.40
N VAL A 508 0.86 -3.29 8.76
CA VAL A 508 1.13 -4.52 7.99
C VAL A 508 0.67 -5.71 8.83
N VAL A 509 -0.48 -6.26 8.44
CA VAL A 509 -1.14 -7.35 9.17
C VAL A 509 -0.74 -8.73 8.65
N VAL A 510 -0.57 -9.68 9.55
CA VAL A 510 -0.43 -11.11 9.21
C VAL A 510 -1.44 -11.91 10.02
N PHE A 511 -2.14 -12.82 9.36
CA PHE A 511 -3.08 -13.74 10.03
C PHE A 511 -2.45 -15.09 10.33
N THR A 512 -2.75 -15.63 11.51
CA THR A 512 -2.38 -16.97 11.93
C THR A 512 -3.48 -17.64 12.76
N GLY A 513 -3.37 -18.95 12.97
CA GLY A 513 -4.38 -19.72 13.70
C GLY A 513 -5.67 -19.98 12.92
N ALA A 514 -6.60 -20.71 13.52
CA ALA A 514 -7.94 -20.99 13.04
C ALA A 514 -8.83 -19.76 13.25
N LEU A 515 -9.04 -19.03 12.15
CA LEU A 515 -9.95 -17.88 12.14
C LEU A 515 -11.41 -18.33 12.05
N GLY A 516 -12.31 -17.57 12.67
CA GLY A 516 -13.76 -17.73 12.61
C GLY A 516 -14.36 -17.36 11.25
N ILE A 517 -13.63 -16.62 10.41
CA ILE A 517 -13.98 -16.38 8.99
C ILE A 517 -12.90 -16.91 8.05
N ALA A 518 -13.21 -16.98 6.75
CA ALA A 518 -12.20 -17.36 5.77
C ALA A 518 -11.06 -16.32 5.74
N ARG A 519 -9.81 -16.79 5.63
CA ARG A 519 -8.63 -15.90 5.58
C ARG A 519 -8.66 -14.89 4.44
N ALA A 520 -9.33 -15.22 3.34
CA ALA A 520 -9.53 -14.27 2.25
C ALA A 520 -10.43 -13.11 2.67
N ASP A 521 -11.54 -13.41 3.35
CA ASP A 521 -12.48 -12.41 3.86
C ASP A 521 -11.81 -11.55 4.95
N ALA A 522 -11.02 -12.17 5.84
CA ALA A 522 -10.22 -11.44 6.83
C ALA A 522 -9.20 -10.50 6.18
N ALA A 523 -8.56 -10.93 5.09
CA ALA A 523 -7.63 -10.09 4.32
C ALA A 523 -8.36 -8.93 3.62
N ASP A 524 -9.55 -9.17 3.07
CA ASP A 524 -10.35 -8.13 2.43
C ASP A 524 -10.84 -7.08 3.44
N LEU A 525 -11.26 -7.52 4.64
CA LEU A 525 -11.61 -6.63 5.76
C LEU A 525 -10.43 -5.77 6.20
N ALA A 526 -9.27 -6.41 6.43
CA ALA A 526 -8.06 -5.71 6.84
C ALA A 526 -7.59 -4.68 5.81
N ALA A 527 -7.59 -5.06 4.54
CA ALA A 527 -7.22 -4.17 3.46
C ALA A 527 -8.17 -2.97 3.36
N SER A 528 -9.47 -3.21 3.52
CA SER A 528 -10.49 -2.15 3.52
C SER A 528 -10.30 -1.17 4.70
N ALA A 529 -9.91 -1.70 5.86
CA ALA A 529 -9.56 -0.91 7.04
C ALA A 529 -8.20 -0.19 6.93
N GLY A 530 -7.39 -0.48 5.91
CA GLY A 530 -6.13 0.22 5.62
C GLY A 530 -4.87 -0.64 5.73
N CYS A 531 -4.94 -1.87 6.20
CA CYS A 531 -3.75 -2.69 6.40
C CYS A 531 -3.18 -3.24 5.07
N GLU A 532 -1.86 -3.25 4.93
CA GLU A 532 -1.19 -4.14 3.98
C GLU A 532 -1.26 -5.57 4.52
N VAL A 533 -1.80 -6.51 3.75
CA VAL A 533 -1.93 -7.90 4.20
C VAL A 533 -0.72 -8.73 3.77
N GLY A 534 0.06 -9.15 4.75
CA GLY A 534 1.21 -10.03 4.60
C GLY A 534 0.85 -11.53 4.64
N THR A 535 1.75 -12.35 4.10
CA THR A 535 1.61 -13.83 4.12
C THR A 535 2.48 -14.49 5.20
N SER A 536 3.50 -13.78 5.66
CA SER A 536 4.49 -14.22 6.64
C SER A 536 4.90 -13.05 7.53
N VAL A 537 5.29 -13.33 8.76
CA VAL A 537 5.83 -12.33 9.69
C VAL A 537 7.23 -11.89 9.23
N THR A 538 7.42 -10.57 9.11
CA THR A 538 8.65 -9.91 8.63
C THR A 538 8.99 -8.70 9.50
N ARG A 539 10.12 -8.02 9.22
CA ARG A 539 10.47 -6.74 9.86
C ARG A 539 9.51 -5.59 9.55
N ARG A 540 8.65 -5.75 8.53
CA ARG A 540 7.60 -4.78 8.21
C ARG A 540 6.29 -5.07 8.94
N THR A 541 6.14 -6.26 9.53
CA THR A 541 4.91 -6.65 10.22
C THR A 541 4.74 -5.80 11.46
N THR A 542 3.59 -5.16 11.61
CA THR A 542 3.23 -4.34 12.77
C THR A 542 2.08 -4.98 13.56
N LEU A 543 1.28 -5.83 12.91
CA LEU A 543 0.14 -6.49 13.53
C LEU A 543 0.11 -8.00 13.20
N LEU A 544 0.02 -8.84 14.23
CA LEU A 544 -0.29 -10.26 14.10
C LEU A 544 -1.68 -10.52 14.67
N VAL A 545 -2.59 -11.03 13.84
CA VAL A 545 -3.93 -11.44 14.26
C VAL A 545 -3.97 -12.96 14.43
N VAL A 546 -4.35 -13.40 15.62
CA VAL A 546 -4.45 -14.80 16.02
C VAL A 546 -5.92 -15.16 16.19
N GLY A 547 -6.37 -16.28 15.62
CA GLY A 547 -7.73 -16.77 15.85
C GLY A 547 -8.03 -16.95 17.34
N ASP A 548 -9.20 -16.50 17.82
CA ASP A 548 -9.51 -16.45 19.26
C ASP A 548 -9.42 -17.83 19.94
N THR A 549 -9.78 -18.88 19.21
CA THR A 549 -9.67 -20.27 19.71
C THR A 549 -8.24 -20.74 19.96
N ASP A 550 -7.25 -20.06 19.38
CA ASP A 550 -5.82 -20.35 19.54
C ASP A 550 -5.15 -19.41 20.56
N LEU A 551 -5.80 -18.31 20.97
CA LEU A 551 -5.35 -17.47 22.09
C LEU A 551 -5.51 -18.20 23.43
N ARG A 552 -6.67 -18.83 23.64
CA ARG A 552 -7.03 -19.48 24.92
C ARG A 552 -6.52 -20.91 25.08
N LYS A 553 -6.01 -21.55 24.02
CA LYS A 553 -5.56 -22.95 24.06
C LYS A 553 -4.10 -23.06 24.54
N LEU A 554 -3.92 -22.95 25.85
CA LEU A 554 -2.79 -23.56 26.57
C LEU A 554 -3.02 -25.06 26.87
N ALA A 555 -3.99 -25.70 26.19
CA ALA A 555 -4.26 -27.13 26.28
C ALA A 555 -3.26 -27.98 25.47
N GLY A 556 -1.96 -27.81 25.72
CA GLY A 556 -0.89 -28.66 25.19
C GLY A 556 -0.58 -28.53 23.69
N ARG A 557 -1.19 -27.59 22.95
CA ARG A 557 -0.78 -27.27 21.56
C ARG A 557 0.15 -26.08 21.53
N THR A 558 1.29 -26.24 20.87
CA THR A 558 2.31 -25.19 20.76
C THR A 558 1.84 -24.03 19.87
N LYS A 559 2.12 -22.78 20.25
CA LYS A 559 1.91 -21.55 19.45
C LYS A 559 2.33 -21.78 17.99
N SER A 560 1.61 -21.18 17.03
CA SER A 560 1.97 -21.30 15.61
C SER A 560 3.37 -20.77 15.32
N SER A 561 4.03 -21.24 14.25
CA SER A 561 5.37 -20.75 13.88
C SER A 561 5.40 -19.23 13.60
N LYS A 562 4.31 -18.68 13.06
CA LYS A 562 4.14 -17.24 12.86
C LYS A 562 3.98 -16.49 14.19
N HIS A 563 3.23 -17.06 15.13
CA HIS A 563 3.07 -16.49 16.46
C HIS A 563 4.44 -16.42 17.15
N ARG A 564 5.15 -17.55 17.30
CA ARG A 564 6.50 -17.56 17.91
C ARG A 564 7.48 -16.60 17.23
N LYS A 565 7.42 -16.47 15.91
CA LYS A 565 8.26 -15.53 15.16
C LYS A 565 7.91 -14.07 15.46
N ALA A 566 6.62 -13.74 15.57
CA ALA A 566 6.19 -12.40 15.97
C ALA A 566 6.63 -12.10 17.39
N GLU A 567 6.50 -13.05 18.32
CA GLU A 567 7.00 -12.90 19.69
C GLU A 567 8.50 -12.66 19.72
N GLN A 568 9.28 -13.43 18.98
CA GLN A 568 10.73 -13.24 18.90
C GLN A 568 11.12 -11.86 18.37
N LEU A 569 10.39 -11.36 17.37
CA LEU A 569 10.65 -10.03 16.80
C LEU A 569 10.19 -8.91 17.73
N ALA A 570 9.03 -9.07 18.39
CA ALA A 570 8.60 -8.18 19.46
C ALA A 570 9.63 -8.16 20.60
N LEU A 571 10.14 -9.34 20.96
CA LEU A 571 11.25 -9.50 21.90
C LEU A 571 12.57 -8.91 21.36
N ALA A 572 12.75 -8.78 20.06
CA ALA A 572 13.90 -8.06 19.50
C ALA A 572 13.70 -6.52 19.48
N GLY A 573 12.58 -6.01 20.01
CA GLY A 573 12.28 -4.58 20.07
C GLY A 573 11.52 -4.05 18.85
N GLN A 574 11.03 -4.93 17.97
CA GLN A 574 10.15 -4.52 16.88
C GLN A 574 8.75 -4.22 17.43
N PRO A 575 8.09 -3.11 17.04
CA PRO A 575 6.75 -2.78 17.52
C PRO A 575 5.70 -3.64 16.80
N ILE A 576 5.58 -4.91 17.21
CA ILE A 576 4.55 -5.84 16.72
C ILE A 576 3.49 -6.00 17.79
N LYS A 577 2.26 -5.59 17.49
CA LYS A 577 1.09 -5.90 18.31
C LYS A 577 0.57 -7.29 17.94
N ILE A 578 0.29 -8.13 18.94
CA ILE A 578 -0.33 -9.44 18.77
C ILE A 578 -1.71 -9.38 19.41
N ILE A 579 -2.77 -9.64 18.63
CA ILE A 579 -4.15 -9.51 19.09
C ILE A 579 -5.03 -10.66 18.63
N GLY A 580 -6.17 -10.84 19.30
CA GLY A 580 -7.23 -11.75 18.89
C GLY A 580 -7.95 -11.34 17.60
N GLU A 581 -8.63 -12.31 16.99
CA GLU A 581 -9.44 -12.07 15.80
C GLU A 581 -10.67 -11.22 16.13
N SER A 582 -11.35 -11.53 17.23
CA SER A 582 -12.49 -10.74 17.71
C SER A 582 -12.10 -9.31 18.07
N ASP A 583 -10.87 -9.11 18.53
CA ASP A 583 -10.29 -7.81 18.85
C ASP A 583 -9.91 -7.03 17.61
N PHE A 584 -9.31 -7.70 16.64
CA PHE A 584 -9.04 -7.11 15.33
C PHE A 584 -10.33 -6.60 14.66
N ARG A 585 -11.43 -7.37 14.74
CA ARG A 585 -12.74 -6.91 14.23
C ARG A 585 -13.24 -5.69 14.99
N ALA A 586 -13.14 -5.68 16.32
CA ALA A 586 -13.55 -4.53 17.11
C ALA A 586 -12.77 -3.27 16.73
N ILE A 587 -11.46 -3.36 16.50
CA ILE A 587 -10.63 -2.24 16.02
C ILE A 587 -11.13 -1.72 14.65
N ILE A 588 -11.50 -2.61 13.72
CA ILE A 588 -12.05 -2.19 12.42
C ILE A 588 -13.40 -1.50 12.59
N GLU A 589 -14.28 -2.05 13.43
CA GLU A 589 -15.62 -1.51 13.69
C GLU A 589 -15.58 -0.17 14.41
N THR A 590 -14.69 0.00 15.39
CA THR A 590 -14.49 1.27 16.09
C THR A 590 -13.81 2.29 15.18
N GLY A 591 -12.73 1.92 14.49
CA GLY A 591 -12.03 2.83 13.57
C GLY A 591 -12.87 3.30 12.37
N THR A 592 -13.91 2.56 11.98
CA THR A 592 -14.85 2.98 10.92
C THR A 592 -16.02 3.82 11.43
N THR A 593 -16.28 3.84 12.73
CA THR A 593 -17.37 4.61 13.36
C THR A 593 -16.95 6.01 13.82
N ASP A 594 -15.71 6.44 13.57
CA ASP A 594 -15.27 7.85 13.71
C ASP A 594 -16.18 8.85 12.92
N SER A 595 -17.03 8.35 12.02
CA SER A 595 -17.96 9.13 11.19
C SER A 595 -19.45 9.06 11.57
N VAL A 596 -19.87 8.38 12.63
CA VAL A 596 -21.30 8.31 13.02
C VAL A 596 -21.49 8.44 14.53
N ALA A 597 -21.58 9.69 14.98
CA ALA A 597 -22.35 10.12 16.16
C ALA A 597 -22.68 11.61 15.98
#